data_AF-A0A1H3HWS9-F1
#
_entry.id   AF-A0A1H3HWS9-F1
#
_cell.length_a   1.000
_cell.length_b   1.000
_cell.length_c   1.000
_cell.angle_alpha   90.00
_cell.angle_beta   90.00
_cell.angle_gamma   90.00
#
_symmetry.space_group_name_H-M   'P 1'
#
loop_
_entity.id
_entity.type
_entity.pdbx_description
1 polymer ?
#
loop_
_entity_poly.entity_id
_entity_poly.type
_entity_poly.pdbx_seq_one_letter_code
_entity_poly.pdbx_strand_id
1 'polypeptide(L)'
;MNPRNTFWSALLAYGLFSIASVADSFRLSDTSAVVSAAAGALIVASAAYALRRPEDVGGPEKWDLTVVAAVLGAVGYALALLIGGI
;
A
#
# COMPACT_ATOMS: atom_id res chain seq x y z
N MET A 1 19.69 11.83 -1.92
CA MET A 1 18.35 11.56 -1.37
C MET A 1 18.48 10.62 -0.18
N ASN A 2 17.68 10.81 0.88
CA ASN A 2 17.66 9.87 2.01
C ASN A 2 17.08 8.52 1.53
N PRO A 3 17.77 7.37 1.72
CA PRO A 3 17.28 6.06 1.30
C PRO A 3 15.88 5.75 1.85
N ARG A 4 15.61 6.16 3.10
CA ARG A 4 14.30 5.99 3.74
C ARG A 4 13.18 6.71 3.00
N ASN A 5 13.40 7.99 2.66
CA ASN A 5 12.39 8.78 1.96
C ASN A 5 12.15 8.24 0.55
N THR A 6 13.19 7.70 -0.08
CA THR A 6 13.10 7.07 -1.40
C THR A 6 12.24 5.81 -1.34
N PHE A 7 12.46 4.96 -0.33
CA PHE A 7 11.62 3.78 -0.09
C PHE A 7 10.15 4.14 0.12
N TRP A 8 9.85 5.06 1.05
CA TRP A 8 8.47 5.45 1.33
C TRP A 8 7.80 6.17 0.16
N SER A 9 8.55 6.93 -0.64
CA SER A 9 8.01 7.55 -1.87
C SER A 9 7.68 6.50 -2.93
N ALA A 10 8.53 5.48 -3.09
CA ALA A 10 8.25 4.37 -3.99
C ALA A 10 7.03 3.57 -3.54
N LEU A 11 6.89 3.34 -2.24
CA LEU A 11 5.74 2.66 -1.66
C LEU A 11 4.44 3.46 -1.81
N LEU A 12 4.51 4.78 -1.65
CA LEU A 12 3.39 5.69 -1.88
C LEU A 12 2.92 5.58 -3.34
N ALA A 13 3.86 5.65 -4.29
CA ALA A 13 3.56 5.49 -5.71
C ALA A 13 2.93 4.12 -5.99
N TYR A 14 3.51 3.04 -5.43
CA TYR A 14 2.98 1.69 -5.56
C TYR A 14 1.53 1.60 -5.04
N GLY A 15 1.25 2.11 -3.83
CA GLY A 15 -0.10 2.10 -3.28
C GLY A 15 -1.11 2.86 -4.14
N LEU A 16 -0.72 4.00 -4.72
CA LEU A 16 -1.56 4.75 -5.65
C LEU A 16 -1.84 3.96 -6.94
N PHE A 17 -0.82 3.31 -7.51
CA PHE A 17 -0.99 2.46 -8.69
C PHE A 17 -1.84 1.22 -8.39
N SER A 18 -1.70 0.61 -7.21
CA SER A 18 -2.54 -0.51 -6.78
C SER A 18 -4.01 -0.11 -6.76
N ILE A 19 -4.36 1.05 -6.21
CA ILE A 19 -5.76 1.55 -6.23
C ILE A 19 -6.22 1.81 -7.67
N ALA A 20 -5.39 2.48 -8.47
CA ALA A 20 -5.74 2.81 -9.85
C ALA A 20 -5.99 1.56 -10.72
N SER A 21 -5.25 0.48 -10.48
CA SER A 21 -5.36 -0.77 -11.24
C SER A 21 -6.73 -1.46 -11.13
N VAL A 22 -7.46 -1.22 -10.03
CA VAL A 22 -8.77 -1.83 -9.76
C VAL A 22 -9.93 -0.83 -9.89
N ALA A 23 -9.65 0.38 -10.38
CA ALA A 23 -10.62 1.47 -10.46
C ALA A 23 -11.85 1.13 -11.31
N ASP A 24 -11.65 0.45 -12.46
CA ASP A 24 -12.75 0.04 -13.32
C ASP A 24 -13.57 -1.12 -12.76
N SER A 25 -12.94 -2.01 -11.97
CA SER A 25 -13.59 -3.18 -11.36
C SER A 25 -14.61 -2.80 -10.28
N PHE A 26 -14.53 -1.59 -9.71
CA PHE A 26 -15.54 -1.07 -8.79
C PHE A 26 -16.92 -0.91 -9.42
N ARG A 27 -16.99 -0.67 -10.74
CA ARG A 27 -18.26 -0.57 -11.46
C ARG A 27 -19.00 -1.91 -11.51
N LEU A 28 -18.29 -3.02 -11.31
CA LEU A 28 -18.80 -4.39 -11.38
C LEU A 28 -19.16 -4.96 -10.01
N SER A 29 -19.08 -4.17 -8.92
CA SER A 29 -19.33 -4.59 -7.54
C SER A 29 -18.49 -5.80 -7.10
N ASP A 30 -17.25 -5.88 -7.60
CA ASP A 30 -16.38 -7.01 -7.33
C ASP A 30 -15.76 -6.90 -5.93
N THR A 31 -16.02 -7.90 -5.07
CA THR A 31 -15.48 -7.94 -3.70
C THR A 31 -13.95 -7.89 -3.70
N SER A 32 -13.32 -8.50 -4.70
CA SER A 32 -11.86 -8.50 -4.86
C SER A 32 -11.30 -7.09 -5.11
N ALA A 33 -12.04 -6.24 -5.84
CA ALA A 33 -11.67 -4.86 -6.11
C ALA A 33 -11.74 -3.99 -4.85
N VAL A 34 -12.78 -4.20 -4.02
CA VAL A 34 -12.93 -3.50 -2.74
C VAL A 34 -11.77 -3.83 -1.80
N VAL A 35 -11.43 -5.12 -1.67
CA VAL A 35 -10.29 -5.55 -0.84
C VAL A 35 -8.97 -5.01 -1.40
N SER A 36 -8.77 -5.08 -2.72
CA SER A 36 -7.57 -4.55 -3.38
C SER A 36 -7.37 -3.05 -3.13
N ALA A 37 -8.44 -2.27 -3.21
CA ALA A 37 -8.37 -0.84 -2.98
C ALA A 37 -8.19 -0.48 -1.50
N ALA A 38 -8.82 -1.20 -0.58
CA ALA A 38 -8.58 -1.04 0.85
C ALA A 38 -7.12 -1.34 1.20
N ALA A 39 -6.56 -2.38 0.60
CA ALA A 39 -5.17 -2.76 0.74
C ALA A 39 -4.21 -1.71 0.15
N GLY A 40 -4.51 -1.18 -1.05
CA GLY A 40 -3.78 -0.06 -1.63
C GLY A 40 -3.86 1.22 -0.79
N ALA A 41 -5.03 1.54 -0.24
CA ALA A 41 -5.23 2.69 0.65
C ALA A 41 -4.41 2.54 1.94
N LEU A 42 -4.29 1.34 2.48
CA LEU A 42 -3.44 1.06 3.63
C LEU A 42 -1.97 1.35 3.31
N ILE A 43 -1.46 0.91 2.15
CA ILE A 43 -0.11 1.20 1.68
C ILE A 43 0.11 2.72 1.57
N VAL A 44 -0.83 3.43 0.93
CA VAL A 44 -0.76 4.90 0.77
C VAL A 44 -0.74 5.60 2.12
N ALA A 45 -1.62 5.21 3.05
CA ALA A 45 -1.70 5.81 4.37
C ALA A 45 -0.41 5.59 5.17
N SER A 46 0.14 4.38 5.17
CA SER A 46 1.41 4.08 5.84
C SER A 46 2.57 4.89 5.26
N ALA A 47 2.68 4.94 3.93
CA ALA A 47 3.75 5.67 3.26
C ALA A 47 3.64 7.19 3.44
N ALA A 48 2.43 7.75 3.31
CA ALA A 48 2.19 9.17 3.55
C ALA A 48 2.46 9.56 5.00
N TYR A 49 2.10 8.71 5.95
CA TYR A 49 2.39 8.91 7.37
C TYR A 49 3.91 8.94 7.62
N ALA A 50 4.64 7.97 7.09
CA ALA A 50 6.10 7.90 7.23
C ALA A 50 6.83 9.09 6.60
N LEU A 51 6.34 9.59 5.45
CA LEU A 51 6.89 10.78 4.79
C LEU A 51 6.58 12.07 5.56
N ARG A 52 5.43 12.15 6.26
CA ARG A 52 5.07 13.29 7.10
C ARG A 52 5.79 13.31 8.43
N ARG A 53 6.14 12.14 8.97
CA ARG A 53 6.82 11.99 10.28
C ARG A 53 8.07 11.11 10.17
N PRO A 54 9.11 11.59 9.47
CA PRO A 54 10.32 10.80 9.22
C PRO A 54 11.16 10.54 10.47
N GLU A 55 11.01 11.37 11.52
CA GLU A 55 11.62 11.15 12.84
C GLU A 55 10.97 9.99 13.63
N ASP A 56 9.65 9.82 13.51
CA ASP A 56 8.87 8.83 14.26
C ASP A 56 8.87 7.45 13.60
N VAL A 57 9.07 7.41 12.27
CA VAL A 57 8.96 6.18 11.48
C VAL A 57 10.33 5.77 10.90
N GLY A 58 10.75 4.56 11.25
CA GLY A 58 11.94 3.91 10.70
C GLY A 58 11.89 3.68 9.19
N GLY A 59 12.99 3.19 8.63
CA GLY A 59 12.95 2.55 7.32
C GLY A 59 12.55 1.08 7.47
N PRO A 60 12.54 0.31 6.37
CA PRO A 60 12.19 -1.11 6.40
C PRO A 60 13.07 -1.93 7.35
N GLU A 61 14.28 -1.44 7.68
CA GLU A 61 15.19 -2.06 8.63
C GLU A 61 14.63 -2.16 10.07
N LYS A 62 13.68 -1.29 10.45
CA LYS A 62 13.19 -1.21 11.83
C LYS A 62 11.94 -2.04 12.11
N TRP A 63 11.23 -2.53 11.08
CA TRP A 63 9.99 -3.31 11.23
C TRP A 63 8.94 -2.70 12.18
N ASP A 64 8.86 -1.37 12.23
CA ASP A 64 7.87 -0.66 13.04
C ASP A 64 6.43 -0.93 12.54
N LEU A 65 5.43 -0.59 13.35
CA LEU A 65 4.01 -0.85 13.04
C LEU A 65 3.59 -0.30 11.66
N THR A 66 4.16 0.83 11.25
CA THR A 66 3.92 1.43 9.92
C THR A 66 4.45 0.55 8.79
N VAL A 67 5.61 -0.09 8.97
CA VAL A 67 6.19 -1.04 8.01
C VAL A 67 5.31 -2.30 7.97
N VAL A 68 4.90 -2.82 9.12
CA VAL A 68 4.00 -3.98 9.20
C VAL A 68 2.68 -3.70 8.48
N ALA A 69 2.06 -2.54 8.73
CA ALA A 69 0.82 -2.13 8.06
C ALA A 69 0.99 -2.04 6.54
N ALA A 70 2.10 -1.43 6.08
CA ALA A 70 2.41 -1.34 4.66
C ALA A 70 2.59 -2.72 4.00
N VAL A 71 3.28 -3.65 4.68
CA VAL A 71 3.46 -5.03 4.22
C VAL A 71 2.13 -5.78 4.18
N LEU A 72 1.29 -5.65 5.22
CA LEU A 72 -0.04 -6.24 5.23
C LEU A 72 -0.92 -5.70 4.10
N GLY A 73 -0.82 -4.41 3.77
CA GLY A 73 -1.46 -3.83 2.60
C GLY A 73 -0.95 -4.44 1.29
N ALA A 74 0.36 -4.61 1.13
CA ALA A 74 0.91 -5.25 -0.06
C ALA A 74 0.49 -6.72 -0.21
N VAL A 75 0.51 -7.49 0.89
CA VAL A 75 0.06 -8.88 0.91
C VAL A 75 -1.43 -8.99 0.64
N GLY A 76 -2.23 -8.13 1.27
CA GLY A 76 -3.68 -8.08 1.05
C GLY A 76 -4.04 -7.78 -0.39
N TYR A 77 -3.33 -6.84 -1.02
CA TYR A 77 -3.50 -6.54 -2.44
C TYR A 77 -3.13 -7.74 -3.32
N ALA A 78 -1.98 -8.39 -3.08
CA ALA A 78 -1.57 -9.57 -3.83
C ALA A 78 -2.56 -10.75 -3.69
N LEU A 79 -3.08 -11.00 -2.48
CA LEU A 79 -4.10 -12.01 -2.24
C LEU A 79 -5.42 -11.66 -2.93
N ALA A 80 -5.81 -10.39 -2.91
CA ALA A 80 -7.02 -9.94 -3.58
C ALA A 80 -6.93 -10.11 -5.10
N LEU A 81 -5.76 -9.88 -5.70
CA LEU A 81 -5.52 -10.18 -7.12
C LEU A 81 -5.56 -11.69 -7.41
N LEU A 82 -4.98 -12.52 -6.53
CA LEU A 82 -5.01 -13.99 -6.68
C LEU A 82 -6.44 -14.56 -6.58
N ILE A 83 -7.25 -14.04 -5.66
CA ILE A 83 -8.64 -14.49 -5.45
C ILE A 83 -9.57 -13.91 -6.52
N GLY A 84 -9.34 -12.65 -6.90
CA GLY A 84 -10.10 -11.95 -7.93
C GLY A 84 -9.92 -12.55 -9.32
N GLY A 85 -8.88 -13.35 -9.53
CA GLY A 85 -8.58 -13.97 -10.81
C GLY A 85 -8.17 -12.91 -11.82
N ILE A 86 -6.87 -12.70 -11.95
CA ILE A 86 -6.32 -12.30 -13.26
C ILE A 86 -6.64 -13.40 -14.27
#